data_AF-A0A2G1X1H8-F1
#
_entry.id   AF-A0A2G1X1H8-F1
#
_cell.length_a   1.000
_cell.length_b   1.000
_cell.length_c   1.000
_cell.angle_alpha   90.00
_cell.angle_beta   90.00
_cell.angle_gamma   90.00
#
_symmetry.space_group_name_H-M   'P 1'
#
loop_
_entity.id
_entity.type
_entity.pdbx_description
1 polymer ?
#
loop_
_entity_poly.entity_id
_entity_poly.type
_entity_poly.pdbx_seq_one_letter_code
_entity_poly.pdbx_strand_id
1 'polypeptide(L)'
;DVEGVTELSNGCICCELQDDLESAVVRLANERSFDALVVESSGISEPAPVARLFTTESRAAARYRVDALVTVIDTRQFLDAFAGDETPERRVDPDADAATDDGRGNGGAGDGRGNGGAGDGDADRPLSDLLVEQVEVSNLVVCNKADLCTDAEVDEAVGLVGALQPDAETVVTEFSAVDPDRILDVGL
;
A
#
# COMPACT_ATOMS: atom_id res chain seq x y z
N ASP A 1 8.08 -22.38 14.55
CA ASP A 1 7.29 -21.74 15.63
C ASP A 1 8.05 -20.55 16.17
N VAL A 2 7.67 -19.35 15.75
CA VAL A 2 8.00 -18.12 16.47
C VAL A 2 6.90 -17.98 17.52
N GLU A 3 7.25 -17.99 18.80
CA GLU A 3 6.30 -18.04 19.91
C GLU A 3 5.31 -16.85 19.81
N GLY A 4 4.01 -17.13 19.65
CA GLY A 4 2.96 -16.11 19.52
C GLY A 4 2.48 -15.80 18.09
N VAL A 5 3.16 -16.28 17.05
CA VAL A 5 2.71 -16.12 15.65
C VAL A 5 1.91 -17.34 15.22
N THR A 6 0.61 -17.17 14.95
CA THR A 6 -0.23 -18.23 14.36
C THR A 6 -0.34 -18.01 12.86
N GLU A 7 0.48 -18.73 12.09
CA GLU A 7 0.32 -18.82 10.65
C GLU A 7 -0.92 -19.65 10.30
N LEU A 8 -1.77 -19.13 9.42
CA LEU A 8 -2.93 -19.87 8.96
C LEU A 8 -2.46 -20.91 7.92
N SER A 9 -2.55 -22.18 8.29
CA SER A 9 -2.04 -23.34 7.53
C SER A 9 -2.74 -23.58 6.18
N ASN A 10 -3.65 -22.69 5.80
CA ASN A 10 -4.23 -22.63 4.47
C ASN A 10 -3.41 -21.77 3.50
N GLY A 11 -2.25 -21.24 3.89
CA GLY A 11 -1.19 -20.67 3.00
C GLY A 11 -1.58 -19.46 2.15
N CYS A 12 -2.87 -19.17 2.04
CA CYS A 12 -3.50 -18.09 1.31
C CYS A 12 -4.88 -17.90 1.99
N ILE A 13 -5.22 -16.69 2.42
CA ILE A 13 -6.63 -16.24 2.33
C ILE A 13 -6.84 -15.97 0.84
N CYS A 14 -6.83 -17.02 0.02
CA CYS A 14 -6.68 -16.89 -1.41
C CYS A 14 -7.87 -16.12 -1.97
N CYS A 15 -7.56 -14.89 -2.33
CA CYS A 15 -8.21 -13.97 -3.24
C CYS A 15 -8.97 -14.68 -4.38
N GLU A 16 -10.20 -15.12 -4.14
CA GLU A 16 -11.19 -15.19 -5.22
C GLU A 16 -12.21 -14.05 -5.17
N LEU A 17 -12.35 -13.31 -4.06
CA LEU A 17 -13.16 -12.07 -4.03
C LEU A 17 -12.81 -11.23 -2.78
N GLN A 18 -12.98 -9.90 -2.82
CA GLN A 18 -12.86 -9.03 -1.63
C GLN A 18 -13.72 -9.52 -0.44
N ASP A 19 -14.84 -10.17 -0.76
CA ASP A 19 -15.77 -10.78 0.20
C ASP A 19 -15.14 -11.95 1.00
N ASP A 20 -14.14 -12.65 0.44
CA ASP A 20 -13.46 -13.78 1.10
C ASP A 20 -12.51 -13.32 2.19
N LEU A 21 -11.77 -12.23 1.94
CA LEU A 21 -10.89 -11.63 2.94
C LEU A 21 -11.71 -11.05 4.10
N GLU A 22 -12.77 -10.30 3.80
CA GLU A 22 -13.66 -9.74 4.84
C GLU A 22 -14.25 -10.86 5.71
N SER A 23 -14.77 -11.92 5.09
CA SER A 23 -15.33 -13.07 5.80
C SER A 23 -14.29 -13.77 6.68
N ALA A 24 -13.07 -13.95 6.16
CA ALA A 24 -11.97 -14.57 6.90
C ALA A 24 -11.58 -13.75 8.13
N VAL A 25 -11.36 -12.44 7.98
CA VAL A 25 -10.95 -11.59 9.10
C VAL A 25 -12.07 -11.40 10.11
N VAL A 26 -13.34 -11.34 9.70
CA VAL A 26 -14.48 -11.32 10.63
C VAL A 26 -14.58 -12.63 11.42
N ARG A 27 -14.33 -13.78 10.77
CA ARG A 27 -14.29 -15.08 11.46
C ARG A 27 -13.16 -15.12 12.49
N LEU A 28 -11.97 -14.64 12.15
CA LEU A 28 -10.84 -14.56 13.07
C LEU A 28 -11.17 -13.73 14.31
N ALA A 29 -11.81 -12.56 14.13
CA ALA A 29 -12.25 -11.70 15.24
C ALA A 29 -13.21 -12.42 16.21
N ASN A 30 -13.99 -13.38 15.73
CA ASN A 30 -14.98 -14.11 16.54
C ASN A 30 -14.39 -15.36 17.19
N GLU A 31 -13.41 -16.01 16.56
CA GLU A 31 -12.93 -17.34 16.96
C GLU A 31 -11.56 -17.33 17.64
N ARG A 32 -10.84 -16.22 17.62
CA ARG A 32 -9.47 -16.10 18.16
C ARG A 32 -9.30 -14.80 18.92
N SER A 33 -8.35 -14.79 19.84
CA SER A 33 -7.86 -13.59 20.53
C SER A 33 -6.43 -13.30 20.07
N PHE A 34 -6.18 -12.09 19.60
CA PHE A 34 -4.87 -11.59 19.20
C PHE A 34 -4.90 -10.06 19.26
N ASP A 35 -3.73 -9.45 19.43
CA ASP A 35 -3.59 -7.99 19.54
C ASP A 35 -3.43 -7.32 18.17
N ALA A 36 -2.80 -8.03 17.21
CA ALA A 36 -2.53 -7.52 15.88
C ALA A 36 -2.88 -8.55 14.78
N LEU A 37 -3.34 -8.05 13.63
CA LEU A 37 -3.53 -8.80 12.40
C LEU A 37 -2.60 -8.23 11.34
N VAL A 38 -1.68 -9.05 10.84
CA VAL A 38 -0.84 -8.69 9.69
C VAL A 38 -1.46 -9.30 8.44
N VAL A 39 -1.71 -8.47 7.43
CA VAL A 39 -2.24 -8.89 6.13
C VAL A 39 -1.15 -8.70 5.09
N GLU A 40 -0.56 -9.79 4.62
CA GLU A 40 0.33 -9.76 3.46
C GLU A 40 -0.51 -9.80 2.17
N SER A 41 -0.49 -8.71 1.42
CA SER A 41 -1.05 -8.70 0.06
C SER A 41 -0.06 -9.36 -0.90
N SER A 42 -0.55 -10.03 -1.94
CA SER A 42 0.36 -10.53 -2.98
C SER A 42 1.16 -9.37 -3.59
N GLY A 43 2.40 -9.60 -4.02
CA GLY A 43 3.28 -8.55 -4.55
C GLY A 43 2.80 -7.81 -5.81
N ILE A 44 1.64 -8.21 -6.37
CA ILE A 44 0.98 -7.58 -7.53
C ILE A 44 -0.36 -6.93 -7.12
N SER A 45 -0.83 -7.16 -5.90
CA SER A 45 -2.10 -6.63 -5.44
C SER A 45 -2.02 -5.12 -5.20
N GLU A 46 -3.08 -4.42 -5.59
CA GLU A 46 -3.28 -3.02 -5.21
C GLU A 46 -3.52 -2.93 -3.69
N PRO A 47 -2.72 -2.17 -2.94
CA PRO A 47 -2.88 -2.04 -1.49
C PRO A 47 -4.15 -1.28 -1.10
N ALA A 48 -4.61 -0.35 -1.94
CA ALA A 48 -5.77 0.49 -1.66
C ALA A 48 -7.09 -0.31 -1.47
N PRO A 49 -7.47 -1.26 -2.35
CA PRO A 49 -8.62 -2.14 -2.12
C PRO A 49 -8.57 -2.92 -0.80
N VAL A 50 -7.40 -3.42 -0.40
CA VAL A 50 -7.23 -4.15 0.86
C VAL A 50 -7.41 -3.20 2.05
N ALA A 51 -6.75 -2.03 2.02
CA ALA A 51 -6.88 -1.02 3.07
C ALA A 51 -8.34 -0.53 3.22
N ARG A 52 -9.06 -0.34 2.10
CA ARG A 52 -10.48 0.09 2.09
C ARG A 52 -11.39 -0.87 2.85
N LEU A 53 -11.12 -2.17 2.85
CA LEU A 53 -11.90 -3.13 3.65
C LEU A 53 -11.84 -2.81 5.15
N PHE A 54 -10.77 -2.17 5.63
CA PHE A 54 -10.60 -1.88 7.06
C PHE A 54 -10.88 -0.41 7.41
N THR A 55 -11.10 0.46 6.43
CA THR A 55 -11.34 1.90 6.65
C THR A 55 -12.74 2.38 6.25
N THR A 56 -13.40 1.70 5.31
CA THR A 56 -14.79 2.00 4.90
C THR A 56 -15.79 1.18 5.74
N GLU A 57 -17.05 1.62 5.86
CA GLU A 57 -18.15 1.05 6.67
C GLU A 57 -18.46 -0.45 6.39
N SER A 58 -17.49 -1.32 6.64
CA SER A 58 -17.50 -2.76 6.43
C SER A 58 -17.58 -3.49 7.77
N ARG A 59 -17.79 -4.79 7.72
CA ARG A 59 -17.78 -5.63 8.93
C ARG A 59 -16.38 -5.79 9.49
N ALA A 60 -15.34 -5.67 8.66
CA ALA A 60 -13.95 -5.69 9.11
C ALA A 60 -13.59 -4.37 9.82
N ALA A 61 -13.97 -3.21 9.27
CA ALA A 61 -13.75 -1.90 9.89
C ALA A 61 -14.45 -1.75 11.25
N ALA A 62 -15.56 -2.46 11.45
CA ALA A 62 -16.24 -2.50 12.75
C ALA A 62 -15.49 -3.31 13.84
N ARG A 63 -14.43 -4.06 13.47
CA ARG A 63 -13.71 -4.97 14.36
C ARG A 63 -12.22 -4.66 14.49
N TYR A 64 -11.65 -4.00 13.50
CA TYR A 64 -10.23 -3.70 13.40
C TYR A 64 -10.03 -2.23 13.10
N ARG A 65 -8.84 -1.73 13.45
CA ARG A 65 -8.33 -0.42 13.04
C ARG A 65 -7.07 -0.67 12.22
N VAL A 66 -6.90 0.04 11.10
CA VAL A 66 -5.63 0.03 10.36
C VAL A 66 -4.62 0.82 11.16
N ASP A 67 -3.54 0.14 11.53
CA ASP A 67 -2.46 0.73 12.32
C ASP A 67 -1.29 1.17 11.44
N ALA A 68 -0.90 0.35 10.47
CA ALA A 68 0.14 0.69 9.50
C ALA A 68 -0.21 0.16 8.10
N LEU A 69 0.23 0.89 7.08
CA LEU A 69 0.35 0.44 5.70
C LEU A 69 1.82 0.47 5.34
N VAL A 70 2.42 -0.72 5.30
CA VAL A 70 3.86 -0.90 5.13
C VAL A 70 4.16 -1.35 3.71
N THR A 71 5.02 -0.62 3.01
CA THR A 71 5.61 -1.06 1.74
C THR A 71 7.05 -1.47 1.96
N VAL A 72 7.42 -2.68 1.52
CA VAL A 72 8.80 -3.15 1.52
C VAL A 72 9.32 -3.09 0.09
N ILE A 73 10.31 -2.25 -0.17
CA ILE A 73 10.95 -2.16 -1.48
C ILE A 73 12.32 -2.84 -1.47
N ASP A 74 12.69 -3.43 -2.61
CA ASP A 74 14.09 -3.76 -2.91
C ASP A 74 14.76 -2.48 -3.41
N THR A 75 15.72 -1.96 -2.63
CA THR A 75 16.35 -0.66 -2.91
C THR A 75 17.04 -0.62 -4.28
N ARG A 76 17.72 -1.71 -4.66
CA ARG A 76 18.41 -1.80 -5.97
C ARG A 76 17.40 -1.80 -7.11
N GLN A 77 16.40 -2.67 -7.00
CA GLN A 77 15.38 -2.79 -8.05
C GLN A 77 14.52 -1.52 -8.17
N PHE A 78 14.25 -0.86 -7.05
CA PHE A 78 13.54 0.40 -7.02
C PHE A 78 14.33 1.46 -7.80
N LEU A 79 15.61 1.66 -7.51
CA LEU A 79 16.46 2.58 -8.27
C LEU A 79 16.51 2.23 -9.77
N ASP A 80 16.67 0.94 -10.11
CA ASP A 80 16.68 0.50 -11.50
C ASP A 80 15.36 0.82 -12.24
N ALA A 81 14.23 0.79 -11.52
CA ALA A 81 12.91 1.14 -12.06
C ALA A 81 12.75 2.66 -12.29
N PHE A 82 13.47 3.51 -11.55
CA PHE A 82 13.42 4.98 -11.66
C PHE A 82 14.64 5.61 -12.36
N ALA A 83 15.61 4.80 -12.81
CA ALA A 83 16.84 5.28 -13.46
C ALA A 83 16.63 6.01 -14.81
N GLY A 84 15.38 6.20 -15.26
CA GLY A 84 15.02 7.01 -16.42
C GLY A 84 14.62 8.44 -16.04
N ASP A 85 15.59 9.31 -15.75
CA ASP A 85 15.62 10.81 -15.74
C ASP A 85 14.38 11.65 -15.30
N GLU A 86 13.27 11.06 -14.86
CA GLU A 86 12.08 11.76 -14.38
C GLU A 86 11.95 11.52 -12.87
N THR A 87 11.95 12.59 -12.08
CA THR A 87 11.57 12.50 -10.67
C THR A 87 10.11 12.05 -10.63
N PRO A 88 9.78 10.94 -9.95
CA PRO A 88 8.43 10.44 -9.96
C PRO A 88 7.49 11.44 -9.28
N GLU A 89 6.37 11.73 -9.93
CA GLU A 89 5.35 12.64 -9.44
C GLU A 89 4.26 11.85 -8.72
N ARG A 90 3.89 12.33 -7.53
CA ARG A 90 2.76 11.76 -6.78
C ARG A 90 1.46 11.93 -7.58
N ARG A 91 0.72 10.85 -7.81
CA ARG A 91 -0.66 10.89 -8.30
C ARG A 91 -1.53 11.54 -7.23
N VAL A 92 -2.08 12.71 -7.56
CA VAL A 92 -3.09 13.37 -6.73
C VAL A 92 -4.44 12.82 -7.14
N ASP A 93 -5.06 11.99 -6.31
CA ASP A 93 -6.45 11.55 -6.51
C ASP A 93 -7.39 12.76 -6.39
N PRO A 94 -8.09 13.19 -7.46
CA PRO A 94 -9.00 14.35 -7.40
C PRO A 94 -10.30 14.07 -6.61
N ASP A 95 -10.56 12.82 -6.22
CA ASP A 95 -11.79 12.40 -5.54
C ASP A 95 -11.64 12.25 -4.02
N ALA A 96 -10.48 12.54 -3.44
CA ALA A 96 -10.25 12.44 -1.99
C ALA A 96 -11.00 13.50 -1.15
N ASP A 97 -11.46 14.59 -1.78
CA ASP A 97 -12.10 15.74 -1.10
C ASP A 97 -13.61 15.92 -1.43
N ALA A 98 -14.26 15.00 -2.12
CA ALA A 98 -15.67 15.13 -2.51
C ALA A 98 -16.65 14.55 -1.47
N ALA A 99 -16.63 15.07 -0.25
CA ALA A 99 -17.63 14.76 0.77
C ALA A 99 -18.21 16.02 1.44
N THR A 100 -18.63 17.02 0.67
CA THR A 100 -19.69 17.96 1.10
C THR A 100 -20.45 18.54 -0.10
N ASP A 101 -21.78 18.61 0.07
CA ASP A 101 -22.72 19.56 -0.53
C ASP A 101 -23.64 19.10 -1.69
N ASP A 102 -24.75 18.49 -1.26
CA ASP A 102 -26.15 18.75 -1.64
C ASP A 102 -26.43 19.45 -2.99
N GLY A 103 -27.16 18.72 -3.83
CA GLY A 103 -27.32 19.05 -5.24
C GLY A 103 -28.11 20.31 -5.58
N ARG A 104 -27.77 20.85 -6.76
CA ARG A 104 -28.65 21.49 -7.75
C ARG A 104 -27.85 21.72 -9.04
N GLY A 105 -28.26 21.07 -10.13
CA GLY A 105 -27.55 21.14 -11.41
C GLY A 105 -27.75 22.43 -12.20
N ASN A 106 -26.94 22.61 -13.25
CA ASN A 106 -27.34 22.97 -14.62
C ASN A 106 -26.10 22.85 -15.54
N GLY A 107 -26.31 22.44 -16.79
CA GLY A 107 -25.26 22.05 -17.73
C GLY A 107 -24.48 23.20 -18.37
N GLY A 108 -23.37 22.81 -19.00
CA GLY A 108 -22.58 23.64 -19.91
C GLY A 108 -21.56 22.77 -20.63
N ALA A 109 -21.69 22.69 -21.96
CA ALA A 109 -20.77 21.99 -22.84
C ALA A 109 -19.36 22.61 -22.76
N GLY A 110 -18.34 21.74 -22.67
CA GLY A 110 -16.93 22.11 -22.60
C GLY A 110 -16.08 20.96 -23.14
N ASP A 111 -15.86 21.03 -24.43
CA ASP A 111 -14.91 20.32 -25.26
C ASP A 111 -13.48 20.46 -24.74
N GLY A 112 -12.96 19.38 -24.14
CA GLY A 112 -11.59 19.26 -23.69
C GLY A 112 -11.16 17.80 -23.77
N ARG A 113 -10.18 17.51 -24.62
CA ARG A 113 -9.66 16.18 -24.93
C ARG A 113 -9.05 15.55 -23.67
N GLY A 114 -9.84 14.80 -22.90
CA GLY A 114 -9.34 13.81 -21.96
C GLY A 114 -9.08 12.52 -22.71
N ASN A 115 -7.82 12.09 -22.74
CA ASN A 115 -7.45 10.79 -23.29
C ASN A 115 -8.11 9.69 -22.45
N GLY A 116 -9.26 9.21 -22.91
CA GLY A 116 -9.90 8.02 -22.38
C GLY A 116 -9.08 6.80 -22.76
N GLY A 117 -8.56 6.13 -21.74
CA GLY A 117 -7.92 4.83 -21.86
C GLY A 117 -8.38 3.90 -20.75
N ALA A 118 -9.69 3.71 -20.58
CA ALA A 118 -10.21 2.49 -19.98
C ALA A 118 -9.97 1.36 -20.99
N GLY A 119 -8.80 0.73 -20.89
CA GLY A 119 -8.34 -0.34 -21.77
C GLY A 119 -7.97 -1.55 -20.94
N ASP A 120 -8.66 -2.65 -21.21
CA ASP A 120 -8.38 -4.03 -20.79
C ASP A 120 -6.87 -4.36 -20.89
N GLY A 121 -6.21 -4.69 -19.77
CA GLY A 121 -4.76 -4.96 -19.78
C GLY A 121 -4.07 -5.03 -18.42
N ASP A 122 -4.35 -6.06 -17.63
CA ASP A 122 -3.57 -6.44 -16.43
C ASP A 122 -2.11 -6.86 -16.75
N ALA A 123 -1.69 -6.82 -18.03
CA ALA A 123 -0.45 -7.45 -18.50
C ALA A 123 0.71 -6.47 -18.84
N ASP A 124 0.50 -5.15 -18.92
CA ASP A 124 1.51 -4.21 -19.46
C ASP A 124 1.73 -2.95 -18.58
N ARG A 125 1.32 -2.95 -17.30
CA ARG A 125 1.64 -1.85 -16.39
C ARG A 125 3.15 -1.83 -16.10
N PRO A 126 3.85 -0.68 -16.26
CA PRO A 126 5.24 -0.57 -15.87
C PRO A 126 5.42 -0.88 -14.38
N LEU A 127 6.48 -1.60 -14.02
CA LEU A 127 6.81 -1.90 -12.62
C LEU A 127 6.93 -0.62 -11.78
N SER A 128 7.43 0.46 -12.38
CA SER A 128 7.51 1.79 -11.76
C SER A 128 6.14 2.27 -11.26
N ASP A 129 5.09 2.14 -12.06
CA ASP A 129 3.75 2.63 -11.72
C ASP A 129 3.15 1.88 -10.52
N LEU A 130 3.41 0.57 -10.44
CA LEU A 130 2.98 -0.26 -9.31
C LEU A 130 3.74 0.12 -8.03
N LEU A 131 5.06 0.34 -8.14
CA LEU A 131 5.89 0.75 -7.01
C LEU A 131 5.50 2.15 -6.51
N VAL A 132 5.17 3.08 -7.40
CA VAL A 132 4.66 4.41 -7.05
C VAL A 132 3.39 4.29 -6.21
N GLU A 133 2.37 3.58 -6.69
CA GLU A 133 1.08 3.45 -5.98
C GLU A 133 1.24 2.79 -4.61
N GLN A 134 2.15 1.82 -4.47
CA GLN A 134 2.42 1.17 -3.19
C GLN A 134 3.06 2.15 -2.19
N VAL A 135 4.06 2.92 -2.63
CA VAL A 135 4.73 3.92 -1.77
C VAL A 135 3.77 5.04 -1.39
N GLU A 136 2.93 5.52 -2.31
CA GLU A 136 2.02 6.65 -2.11
C GLU A 136 0.98 6.44 -1.01
N VAL A 137 0.51 5.21 -0.80
CA VAL A 137 -0.50 4.92 0.22
C VAL A 137 0.11 4.50 1.56
N SER A 138 1.42 4.31 1.60
CA SER A 138 2.10 3.78 2.78
C SER A 138 2.40 4.88 3.78
N ASN A 139 2.40 4.52 5.06
CA ASN A 139 2.90 5.37 6.14
C ASN A 139 4.27 4.92 6.66
N LEU A 140 4.70 3.71 6.28
CA LEU A 140 6.03 3.19 6.54
C LEU A 140 6.57 2.55 5.26
N VAL A 141 7.78 2.95 4.86
CA VAL A 141 8.49 2.36 3.73
C VAL A 141 9.78 1.73 4.21
N VAL A 142 9.93 0.44 3.98
CA VAL A 142 11.14 -0.33 4.31
C VAL A 142 11.99 -0.45 3.05
N CYS A 143 13.06 0.34 2.97
CA CYS A 143 14.10 0.23 1.94
C CYS A 143 15.01 -0.95 2.29
N ASN A 144 14.69 -2.13 1.76
CA ASN A 144 15.41 -3.37 2.03
C ASN A 144 16.53 -3.62 1.00
N LYS A 145 17.44 -4.54 1.34
CA LYS A 145 18.63 -4.92 0.55
C LYS A 145 19.60 -3.76 0.35
N ALA A 146 19.71 -2.90 1.36
CA ALA A 146 20.64 -1.78 1.33
C ALA A 146 22.11 -2.25 1.18
N ASP A 147 22.43 -3.47 1.60
CA ASP A 147 23.74 -4.12 1.40
C ASP A 147 24.15 -4.28 -0.07
N LEU A 148 23.19 -4.24 -0.99
CA LEU A 148 23.43 -4.30 -2.43
C LEU A 148 23.60 -2.91 -3.07
N CYS A 149 23.56 -1.84 -2.28
CA CYS A 149 23.62 -0.45 -2.74
C CYS A 149 24.79 0.30 -2.09
N THR A 150 25.29 1.32 -2.76
CA THR A 150 26.20 2.30 -2.18
C THR A 150 25.44 3.30 -1.32
N ASP A 151 26.13 4.00 -0.40
CA ASP A 151 25.50 5.04 0.43
C ASP A 151 24.76 6.10 -0.42
N ALA A 152 25.34 6.48 -1.57
CA ALA A 152 24.72 7.45 -2.47
C ALA A 152 23.45 6.90 -3.15
N GLU A 153 23.44 5.61 -3.52
CA GLU A 153 22.25 4.94 -4.06
C GLU A 153 21.15 4.82 -2.99
N VAL A 154 21.52 4.53 -1.73
CA VAL A 154 20.55 4.50 -0.61
C VAL A 154 19.97 5.88 -0.37
N ASP A 155 20.80 6.93 -0.32
CA ASP A 155 20.35 8.32 -0.15
C ASP A 155 19.40 8.73 -1.29
N GLU A 156 19.70 8.32 -2.53
CA GLU A 156 18.84 8.54 -3.69
C GLU A 156 17.49 7.84 -3.55
N ALA A 157 17.48 6.56 -3.16
CA ALA A 157 16.24 5.80 -2.97
C ALA A 157 15.36 6.41 -1.88
N VAL A 158 15.95 6.80 -0.74
CA VAL A 158 15.24 7.50 0.35
C VAL A 158 14.70 8.84 -0.13
N GLY A 159 15.46 9.58 -0.95
CA GLY A 159 15.01 10.83 -1.56
C GLY A 159 13.81 10.64 -2.48
N LEU A 160 13.82 9.60 -3.31
CA LEU A 160 12.69 9.23 -4.18
C LEU A 160 11.45 8.84 -3.38
N VAL A 161 11.60 8.03 -2.33
CA VAL A 161 10.51 7.68 -1.42
C VAL A 161 9.92 8.94 -0.78
N GLY A 162 10.76 9.84 -0.27
CA GLY A 162 10.31 11.10 0.33
C GLY A 162 9.64 12.06 -0.66
N ALA A 163 9.97 11.98 -1.95
CA ALA A 163 9.27 12.73 -3.00
C ALA A 163 7.87 12.17 -3.28
N LEU A 164 7.74 10.84 -3.27
CA LEU A 164 6.47 10.14 -3.50
C LEU A 164 5.52 10.26 -2.31
N GLN A 165 6.03 10.05 -1.10
CA GLN A 165 5.26 10.08 0.13
C GLN A 165 6.04 10.75 1.28
N PRO A 166 5.95 12.08 1.39
CA PRO A 166 6.68 12.86 2.40
C PRO A 166 6.32 12.51 3.86
N ASP A 167 5.11 11.99 4.09
CA ASP A 167 4.61 11.68 5.43
C ASP A 167 4.96 10.26 5.89
N ALA A 168 5.55 9.43 5.01
CA ALA A 168 5.95 8.08 5.38
C ALA A 168 7.26 8.07 6.17
N GLU A 169 7.28 7.32 7.27
CA GLU A 169 8.54 6.95 7.91
C GLU A 169 9.31 6.01 6.97
N THR A 170 10.59 6.29 6.75
CA THR A 170 11.45 5.45 5.89
C THR A 170 12.49 4.72 6.73
N VAL A 171 12.63 3.41 6.52
CA VAL A 171 13.56 2.55 7.24
C VAL A 171 14.48 1.83 6.28
N VAL A 172 15.78 2.10 6.38
CA VAL A 172 16.81 1.38 5.62
C VAL A 172 17.18 0.10 6.35
N THR A 173 17.16 -1.04 5.66
CA THR A 173 17.40 -2.36 6.24
C THR A 173 18.17 -3.31 5.33
N GLU A 174 18.74 -4.34 5.96
CA GLU A 174 19.18 -5.57 5.34
C GLU A 174 18.25 -6.70 5.80
N PHE A 175 17.87 -7.61 4.90
CA PHE A 175 16.97 -8.74 5.19
C PHE A 175 15.63 -8.37 5.85
N SER A 176 15.14 -7.14 5.62
CA SER A 176 13.93 -6.57 6.23
C SER A 176 13.95 -6.64 7.76
N ALA A 177 15.13 -6.55 8.38
CA ALA A 177 15.26 -6.52 9.83
C ALA A 177 14.69 -5.20 10.38
N VAL A 178 13.39 -5.21 10.73
CA VAL A 178 12.66 -4.09 11.34
C VAL A 178 12.15 -4.54 12.70
N ASP A 179 12.25 -3.65 13.69
CA ASP A 179 11.64 -3.86 15.00
C ASP A 179 10.11 -3.89 14.85
N PRO A 180 9.41 -4.97 15.27
CA PRO A 180 7.95 -5.06 15.17
C PRO A 180 7.20 -3.86 15.78
N ASP A 181 7.77 -3.22 16.80
CA ASP A 181 7.17 -2.04 17.44
C ASP A 181 7.13 -0.80 16.52
N ARG A 182 7.82 -0.85 15.37
CA ARG A 182 7.76 0.17 14.31
C ARG A 182 6.69 -0.10 13.25
N ILE A 183 6.06 -1.27 13.29
CA ILE A 183 5.02 -1.69 12.34
C ILE A 183 3.69 -1.90 13.05
N LEU A 184 3.73 -2.28 14.33
CA LEU A 184 2.58 -2.58 15.16
C LEU A 184 2.39 -1.53 16.25
N ASP A 185 1.15 -1.11 16.46
CA ASP A 185 0.73 -0.11 17.45
C ASP A 185 1.42 1.26 17.27
N VAL A 186 1.68 1.66 16.02
CA VAL A 186 2.34 2.94 15.68
C VAL A 186 1.44 4.15 15.86
N GLY A 187 0.13 3.94 16.04
CA GLY A 187 -0.78 4.96 16.57
C GLY A 187 -0.97 6.19 15.68
N LEU A 188 -1.22 5.97 14.37
CA LEU A 188 -1.65 7.00 13.42
C LEU A 188 -2.75 7.93 13.97
#